data_AF-A0A0F0LBJ1-F1
#
_entry.id   AF-A0A0F0LBJ1-F1
#
_cell.length_a   1.000
_cell.length_b   1.000
_cell.length_c   1.000
_cell.angle_alpha   90.00
_cell.angle_beta   90.00
_cell.angle_gamma   90.00
#
_symmetry.space_group_name_H-M   'P 1'
#
loop_
_entity.id
_entity.type
_entity.pdbx_description
1 polymer ?
#
loop_
_entity_poly.entity_id
_entity_poly.type
_entity_poly.pdbx_seq_one_letter_code
_entity_poly.pdbx_strand_id
1 'polypeptide(L)'
;MTEDAPNPWAEIVGPCYTVSSVARALGWSEEEVMEGGRTLRLLMLHTDDGVYLFPSFQLLDGKVVEGLREVLSFSRRGQTTPGRGRSG
;
A
#
# COMPACT_ATOMS: atom_id res chain seq x y z
N MET A 1 20.07 -0.43 -25.61
CA MET A 1 19.22 -1.42 -24.93
C MET A 1 19.47 -1.20 -23.46
N THR A 2 18.75 -0.29 -22.81
CA THR A 2 18.81 -0.16 -21.35
C THR A 2 18.06 -1.36 -20.81
N GLU A 3 18.75 -2.30 -20.19
CA GLU A 3 18.09 -3.32 -19.38
C GLU A 3 17.25 -2.58 -18.34
N ASP A 4 15.93 -2.75 -18.42
CA ASP A 4 15.01 -2.34 -17.36
C ASP A 4 15.35 -3.17 -16.13
N ALA A 5 16.32 -2.69 -15.35
CA ALA A 5 16.68 -3.31 -14.09
C ALA A 5 15.41 -3.39 -13.24
N PRO A 6 15.07 -4.57 -12.69
CA PRO A 6 13.84 -4.74 -11.94
C PRO A 6 13.78 -3.73 -10.79
N ASN A 7 12.60 -3.14 -10.60
CA ASN A 7 12.39 -2.14 -9.55
C ASN A 7 12.81 -2.74 -8.20
N PRO A 8 13.79 -2.15 -7.48
CA PRO A 8 14.30 -2.71 -6.22
C PRO A 8 13.22 -2.82 -5.14
N TRP A 9 12.13 -2.04 -5.25
CA TRP A 9 11.00 -2.13 -4.35
C TRP A 9 10.19 -3.41 -4.50
N ALA A 10 10.23 -4.09 -5.64
CA ALA A 10 9.47 -5.31 -5.85
C ALA A 10 9.90 -6.42 -4.87
N GLU A 11 11.20 -6.52 -4.59
CA GLU A 11 11.73 -7.49 -3.61
C GLU A 11 11.45 -7.08 -2.16
N ILE A 12 11.47 -5.77 -1.87
CA ILE A 12 11.23 -5.24 -0.52
C ILE A 12 9.75 -5.36 -0.13
N VAL A 13 8.85 -5.01 -1.05
CA VAL A 13 7.39 -5.09 -0.84
C VAL A 13 6.92 -6.53 -0.94
N GLY A 14 7.55 -7.34 -1.80
CA GLY A 14 7.18 -8.72 -2.00
C GLY A 14 5.87 -8.87 -2.80
N PRO A 15 5.20 -10.04 -2.68
CA PRO A 15 4.03 -10.35 -3.49
C PRO A 15 2.86 -9.42 -3.19
N CYS A 16 2.06 -9.15 -4.23
CA CYS A 16 0.90 -8.29 -4.14
C CYS A 16 -0.36 -9.03 -4.58
N TYR A 17 -1.47 -8.67 -3.95
CA TYR A 17 -2.82 -9.04 -4.36
C TYR A 17 -3.39 -7.97 -5.29
N THR A 18 -4.21 -8.38 -6.26
CA THR A 18 -5.19 -7.52 -6.93
C THR A 18 -6.41 -7.28 -6.02
N VAL A 19 -7.26 -6.30 -6.36
CA VAL A 19 -8.52 -6.01 -5.66
C VAL A 19 -9.34 -7.30 -5.42
N SER A 20 -9.60 -8.08 -6.48
CA SER A 20 -10.40 -9.31 -6.40
C SER A 20 -9.76 -10.37 -5.50
N SER A 21 -8.42 -10.46 -5.49
CA SER A 21 -7.73 -11.43 -4.65
C SER A 21 -7.70 -11.04 -3.17
N VAL A 22 -7.61 -9.74 -2.83
CA VAL A 22 -7.81 -9.26 -1.45
C VAL A 22 -9.24 -9.48 -1.00
N ALA A 23 -10.22 -9.16 -1.85
CA ALA A 23 -11.64 -9.33 -1.56
C ALA A 23 -11.92 -10.79 -1.16
N ARG A 24 -11.41 -11.75 -1.95
CA ARG A 24 -11.47 -13.17 -1.63
C ARG A 24 -10.75 -13.52 -0.33
N ALA A 25 -9.56 -12.96 -0.07
CA ALA A 25 -8.77 -13.28 1.11
C ALA A 25 -9.41 -12.78 2.42
N LEU A 26 -10.11 -11.64 2.38
CA LEU A 26 -10.76 -11.02 3.54
C LEU A 26 -12.26 -11.36 3.66
N GLY A 27 -12.86 -11.98 2.63
CA GLY A 27 -14.31 -12.16 2.55
C GLY A 27 -15.06 -10.84 2.37
N TRP A 28 -14.43 -9.84 1.74
CA TRP A 28 -14.99 -8.52 1.46
C TRP A 28 -15.50 -8.45 0.01
N SER A 29 -16.33 -7.46 -0.27
CA SER A 29 -16.58 -6.99 -1.63
C SER A 29 -15.39 -6.19 -2.18
N GLU A 30 -15.28 -6.10 -3.51
CA GLU A 30 -14.25 -5.26 -4.15
C GLU A 30 -14.41 -3.77 -3.78
N GLU A 31 -15.65 -3.31 -3.57
CA GLU A 31 -15.94 -1.95 -3.12
C GLU A 31 -15.39 -1.69 -1.72
N GLU A 32 -15.57 -2.63 -0.78
CA GLU A 32 -15.01 -2.54 0.57
C GLU A 32 -13.47 -2.53 0.56
N VAL A 33 -12.84 -3.29 -0.35
CA VAL A 33 -11.39 -3.28 -0.54
C VAL A 33 -10.91 -1.91 -1.03
N MET A 34 -11.57 -1.37 -2.07
CA MET A 34 -11.23 -0.05 -2.62
C MET A 34 -11.42 1.06 -1.58
N GLU A 35 -12.51 1.01 -0.83
CA GLU A 35 -12.76 1.94 0.26
C GLU A 35 -11.74 1.77 1.39
N GLY A 36 -11.31 0.53 1.68
CA GLY A 36 -10.22 0.22 2.59
C GLY A 36 -8.91 0.92 2.18
N GLY A 37 -8.56 0.88 0.90
CA GLY A 37 -7.42 1.61 0.35
C GLY A 37 -7.55 3.13 0.50
N ARG A 38 -8.70 3.70 0.14
CA ARG A 38 -8.97 5.16 0.24
C ARG A 38 -8.93 5.67 1.68
N THR A 39 -9.40 4.87 2.62
CA THR A 39 -9.48 5.22 4.05
C THR A 39 -8.22 4.86 4.85
N LEU A 40 -7.16 4.41 4.18
CA LEU A 40 -5.91 3.93 4.79
C LEU A 40 -6.10 2.76 5.76
N ARG A 41 -7.16 1.96 5.57
CA ARG A 41 -7.30 0.66 6.25
C ARG A 41 -6.47 -0.42 5.55
N LEU A 42 -6.18 -0.24 4.27
CA LEU A 42 -5.29 -1.08 3.47
C LEU A 42 -4.22 -0.20 2.81
N LEU A 43 -3.01 -0.74 2.66
CA LEU A 43 -1.99 -0.18 1.80
C LEU A 43 -2.34 -0.51 0.36
N MET A 44 -2.70 0.52 -0.40
CA MET A 44 -3.06 0.45 -1.81
C MET A 44 -1.96 1.11 -2.65
N LEU A 45 -1.43 0.37 -3.62
CA LEU A 45 -0.47 0.84 -4.61
C LEU A 45 -1.18 1.01 -5.94
N HIS A 46 -0.88 2.09 -6.65
CA HIS A 46 -1.36 2.34 -8.01
C HIS A 46 -0.17 2.23 -8.95
N THR A 47 -0.21 1.25 -9.85
CA THR A 47 0.83 1.04 -10.86
C THR A 47 0.65 2.01 -12.02
N ASP A 48 1.69 2.15 -12.85
CA ASP A 48 1.69 3.03 -14.02
C ASP A 48 0.73 2.59 -15.12
N ASP A 49 0.45 1.29 -15.21
CA ASP A 49 -0.57 0.69 -16.08
C ASP A 49 -2.00 0.78 -15.52
N GLY A 50 -2.21 1.48 -14.39
CA GLY A 50 -3.54 1.78 -13.86
C GLY A 50 -4.16 0.67 -13.00
N VAL A 51 -3.36 -0.29 -12.55
CA VAL A 51 -3.81 -1.41 -11.71
C VAL A 51 -3.65 -1.06 -10.22
N TYR A 52 -4.61 -1.47 -9.41
CA TYR A 52 -4.51 -1.39 -7.96
C TYR A 52 -3.99 -2.70 -7.36
N LEU A 53 -2.90 -2.58 -6.61
CA LEU A 53 -2.23 -3.68 -5.93
C LEU A 53 -2.18 -3.46 -4.42
N PHE A 54 -2.19 -4.56 -3.69
CA PHE A 54 -2.20 -4.58 -2.22
C PHE A 54 -1.11 -5.55 -1.74
N PRO A 55 -0.03 -5.06 -1.12
CA PRO A 55 1.04 -5.92 -0.64
C PRO A 55 0.54 -7.01 0.32
N SER A 56 0.94 -8.27 0.12
CA SER A 56 0.35 -9.41 0.83
C SER A 56 0.70 -9.46 2.32
N PHE A 57 1.84 -8.88 2.72
CA PHE A 57 2.29 -8.86 4.12
C PHE A 57 1.34 -8.11 5.06
N GLN A 58 0.41 -7.32 4.50
CA GLN A 58 -0.57 -6.57 5.27
C GLN A 58 -1.74 -7.46 5.74
N LEU A 59 -1.78 -8.73 5.30
CA LEU A 59 -2.75 -9.75 5.67
C LEU A 59 -2.08 -10.87 6.49
N LEU A 60 -2.75 -11.31 7.56
CA LEU A 60 -2.38 -12.47 8.35
C LEU A 60 -3.66 -13.26 8.69
N ASP A 61 -3.68 -14.56 8.37
CA ASP A 61 -4.81 -15.46 8.64
C ASP A 61 -6.19 -14.92 8.19
N GLY A 62 -6.24 -14.35 6.98
CA GLY A 62 -7.46 -13.80 6.39
C GLY A 62 -7.95 -12.50 7.04
N LYS A 63 -7.08 -11.82 7.78
CA LYS A 63 -7.37 -10.54 8.44
C LYS A 63 -6.30 -9.51 8.10
N VAL A 64 -6.66 -8.24 8.19
CA VAL A 64 -5.70 -7.14 8.10
C VAL A 64 -4.85 -7.14 9.38
N VAL A 65 -3.54 -6.98 9.24
CA VAL A 65 -2.61 -6.90 10.37
C VAL A 65 -2.99 -5.73 11.28
N GLU A 66 -3.06 -6.00 12.59
CA GLU A 66 -3.35 -4.99 13.61
C GLU A 66 -2.27 -3.89 13.61
N GLY A 67 -2.67 -2.62 13.77
CA GLY A 67 -1.73 -1.50 13.75
C GLY A 67 -1.40 -0.95 12.34
N LEU A 68 -1.82 -1.63 11.27
CA LEU A 68 -1.54 -1.17 9.90
C LEU A 68 -2.10 0.23 9.64
N ARG A 69 -3.34 0.48 10.05
CA ARG A 69 -4.02 1.77 9.84
C ARG A 69 -3.26 2.91 10.50
N GLU A 70 -2.74 2.68 11.69
CA GLU A 70 -1.97 3.64 12.49
C GLU A 70 -0.65 3.97 11.77
N VAL A 71 0.06 2.95 11.27
CA VAL A 71 1.29 3.13 10.48
C VAL A 71 1.01 3.92 9.20
N LEU A 72 -0.02 3.57 8.44
CA LEU A 72 -0.40 4.28 7.21
C LEU A 72 -0.81 5.73 7.49
N SER A 73 -1.54 5.94 8.58
CA SER A 73 -1.96 7.28 9.02
C SER A 73 -0.76 8.14 9.45
N PHE A 74 0.25 7.55 10.08
CA PHE A 74 1.50 8.23 10.43
C PHE A 74 2.33 8.55 9.17
N SER A 75 2.48 7.60 8.25
CA SER A 75 3.22 7.78 7.00
C SER A 75 2.66 8.93 6.16
N ARG A 76 1.33 9.08 6.09
CA ARG A 76 0.68 10.24 5.43
C ARG A 76 1.09 11.59 6.05
N ARG A 77 1.37 11.62 7.36
CA ARG A 77 1.81 12.83 8.08
C ARG A 77 3.31 13.10 7.94
N GLY A 78 4.11 12.06 7.66
CA GLY A 78 5.56 12.17 7.47
C GLY A 78 5.98 12.97 6.23
N GLN A 79 5.05 13.27 5.31
CA GLN A 79 5.32 14.10 4.12
C GLN A 79 5.47 15.60 4.45
N THR A 80 5.05 16.07 5.63
CA THR A 80 5.39 17.40 6.13
C THR A 80 6.72 17.36 6.88
N THR A 81 7.83 17.29 6.15
CA THR A 81 9.10 17.77 6.70
C THR A 81 9.02 19.31 6.71
N PRO A 82 9.07 20.00 7.86
CA PRO A 82 9.20 21.44 7.86
C PRO A 82 10.56 21.75 7.20
N GLY A 83 10.53 22.56 6.14
CA GLY A 83 11.73 23.01 5.46
C GLY A 83 12.75 23.49 6.49
N ARG A 84 13.96 22.95 6.39
CA ARG A 84 15.10 23.39 7.19
C ARG A 84 15.37 24.85 6.83
N GLY A 85 14.75 25.76 7.56
CA GLY A 85 14.99 27.19 7.47
C GLY A 85 16.42 27.47 7.94
N ARG A 86 17.36 27.48 6.99
CA ARG A 86 18.56 28.30 7.09
C ARG A 86 18.26 29.61 6.36
N SER A 87 18.20 30.70 7.10
CA SER A 87 18.77 32.02 6.75
C SER A 87 18.21 33.07 7.71
N GLY A 88 19.11 33.81 8.34
CA GLY A 88 18.86 34.84 9.36
C GLY A 88 19.99 34.84 10.35
#